data_AF-A0A1V6DAU3-F1
#
_entry.id   AF-A0A1V6DAU3-F1
#
_cell.length_a   1.000
_cell.length_b   1.000
_cell.length_c   1.000
_cell.angle_alpha   90.00
_cell.angle_beta   90.00
_cell.angle_gamma   90.00
#
_symmetry.space_group_name_H-M   'P 1'
#
loop_
_entity.id
_entity.type
_entity.pdbx_description
1 polymer ?
#
loop_
_entity_poly.entity_id
_entity_poly.type
_entity_poly.pdbx_seq_one_letter_code
_entity_poly.pdbx_strand_id
1 'polypeptide(L)'
;MVRLLKVRGSSLWPDFREGDYVLAAGFPFPARKIKTGDVIVFQQPGYGTLIKRVHRVLGNGQSFEVRGTQIASTDSRNFGAVPRKRVHGKVIWHIRNHSDRKN
;
A
#
# COMPACT_ATOMS: atom_id res chain seq x y z
N MET A 1 -15.11 -5.88 0.48
CA MET A 1 -15.43 -4.85 -0.54
C MET A 1 -14.18 -4.52 -1.34
N VAL A 2 -14.27 -4.33 -2.66
CA VAL A 2 -13.14 -3.91 -3.51
C VAL A 2 -13.23 -2.40 -3.74
N ARG A 3 -12.09 -1.69 -3.71
CA ARG A 3 -12.00 -0.24 -3.94
C ARG A 3 -10.99 0.06 -5.04
N LEU A 4 -11.33 0.99 -5.93
CA LEU A 4 -10.41 1.58 -6.90
C LEU A 4 -9.83 2.87 -6.30
N LEU A 5 -8.50 2.97 -6.23
CA LEU A 5 -7.80 4.10 -5.62
C LEU A 5 -6.73 4.64 -6.59
N LYS A 6 -6.61 5.96 -6.68
CA LYS A 6 -5.55 6.62 -7.45
C LYS A 6 -4.29 6.77 -6.60
N VAL A 7 -3.15 6.36 -7.14
CA VAL A 7 -1.83 6.54 -6.53
C VAL A 7 -1.45 8.01 -6.60
N ARG A 8 -1.06 8.56 -5.44
CA ARG A 8 -0.51 9.92 -5.31
C ARG A 8 0.88 9.84 -4.68
N GLY A 9 1.79 10.68 -5.15
CA GLY A 9 3.18 10.69 -4.74
C GLY A 9 4.03 9.53 -5.31
N SER A 10 5.31 9.54 -4.95
CA SER A 10 6.36 8.74 -5.61
C SER A 10 6.92 7.60 -4.76
N SER A 11 6.35 7.33 -3.58
CA SER A 11 7.01 6.52 -2.56
C SER A 11 7.22 5.03 -2.90
N LEU A 12 6.54 4.55 -3.94
CA LEU A 12 6.69 3.20 -4.50
C LEU A 12 7.17 3.21 -5.96
N TRP A 13 7.71 4.34 -6.44
CA TRP A 13 8.34 4.41 -7.77
C TRP A 13 9.56 3.47 -7.83
N PRO A 14 9.81 2.73 -8.93
CA PRO A 14 9.13 2.79 -10.23
C PRO A 14 7.90 1.89 -10.38
N ASP A 15 7.61 1.04 -9.38
CA ASP A 15 6.53 0.04 -9.44
C ASP A 15 5.15 0.67 -9.51
N PHE A 16 4.93 1.74 -8.72
CA PHE A 16 3.71 2.53 -8.70
C PHE A 16 4.06 3.99 -8.96
N ARG A 17 3.49 4.55 -10.02
CA ARG A 17 3.70 5.94 -10.41
C ARG A 17 2.53 6.78 -9.97
N GLU A 18 2.82 8.06 -9.74
CA GLU A 18 1.76 9.02 -9.53
C GLU A 18 0.81 9.04 -10.73
N GLY A 19 -0.49 9.01 -10.46
CA GLY A 19 -1.51 8.92 -11.50
C GLY A 19 -1.96 7.50 -11.85
N ASP A 20 -1.22 6.46 -11.45
CA ASP A 20 -1.66 5.07 -11.57
C ASP A 20 -2.90 4.81 -10.71
N TYR A 21 -3.59 3.70 -10.98
CA TYR A 21 -4.71 3.24 -10.18
C TYR A 21 -4.45 1.84 -9.61
N VAL A 22 -5.00 1.54 -8.44
CA VAL A 22 -4.91 0.23 -7.81
C VAL A 22 -6.28 -0.25 -7.38
N LEU A 23 -6.53 -1.55 -7.53
CA LEU A 23 -7.67 -2.22 -6.90
C LEU A 23 -7.21 -2.80 -5.58
N ALA A 24 -7.84 -2.35 -4.50
CA ALA A 24 -7.60 -2.85 -3.15
C ALA A 24 -8.78 -3.71 -2.68
N ALA A 25 -8.51 -4.95 -2.31
CA ALA A 25 -9.47 -5.85 -1.67
C ALA A 25 -9.45 -5.66 -0.15
N GLY A 26 -10.54 -5.12 0.39
CA GLY A 26 -10.78 -4.97 1.83
C GLY A 26 -11.73 -6.02 2.40
N PHE A 27 -11.85 -6.08 3.72
CA PHE A 27 -12.75 -7.02 4.41
C PHE A 27 -14.24 -6.86 3.98
N PRO A 28 -15.09 -7.91 4.03
CA PRO A 28 -14.81 -9.33 4.25
C PRO A 28 -14.49 -10.04 2.92
N PHE A 29 -13.40 -9.68 2.25
CA PHE A 29 -12.93 -10.52 1.15
C PHE A 29 -12.27 -11.78 1.74
N PRO A 30 -12.47 -12.98 1.16
CA PRO A 30 -11.76 -14.21 1.53
C PRO A 30 -10.25 -14.16 1.23
N ALA A 31 -9.70 -12.97 0.95
CA ALA A 31 -8.33 -12.75 0.52
C ALA A 31 -7.33 -13.10 1.63
N ARG A 32 -6.72 -14.27 1.46
CA ARG A 32 -5.29 -14.58 1.65
C ARG A 32 -4.59 -13.68 2.70
N LYS A 33 -4.21 -14.26 3.85
CA LYS A 33 -3.39 -13.62 4.88
C LYS A 33 -2.34 -12.71 4.21
N ILE A 34 -2.30 -11.44 4.59
CA ILE A 34 -1.30 -10.47 4.11
C ILE A 34 0.09 -11.05 4.42
N LYS A 35 0.97 -11.08 3.42
CA LYS A 35 2.32 -11.63 3.52
C LYS A 35 3.37 -10.57 3.21
N THR A 36 4.62 -10.86 3.56
CA THR A 36 5.77 -10.10 3.08
C THR A 36 5.76 -10.04 1.55
N GLY A 37 6.06 -8.85 1.01
CA GLY A 37 6.05 -8.54 -0.41
C GLY A 37 4.73 -7.96 -0.93
N ASP A 38 3.62 -8.18 -0.21
CA ASP A 38 2.31 -7.62 -0.57
C ASP A 38 2.31 -6.10 -0.48
N VAL A 39 1.47 -5.44 -1.29
CA VAL A 39 1.22 -4.01 -1.18
C VAL A 39 -0.12 -3.79 -0.49
N ILE A 40 -0.14 -2.95 0.53
CA ILE A 40 -1.32 -2.68 1.33
C ILE A 40 -1.66 -1.19 1.36
N VAL A 41 -2.96 -0.91 1.44
CA VAL A 41 -3.51 0.42 1.66
C VAL A 41 -3.98 0.51 3.10
N PHE A 42 -3.54 1.54 3.82
CA PHE A 42 -3.84 1.71 5.24
C PHE A 42 -3.95 3.19 5.61
N GLN A 43 -4.67 3.46 6.69
CA GLN A 43 -4.73 4.78 7.28
C GLN A 43 -3.60 4.96 8.29
N GLN A 44 -2.86 6.07 8.18
CA GLN A 44 -1.82 6.45 9.11
C GLN A 44 -2.11 7.82 9.74
N PRO A 45 -2.20 7.92 11.08
CA PRO A 45 -2.34 9.21 11.77
C PRO A 45 -1.23 10.17 11.36
N GLY A 46 -1.59 11.42 11.09
CA GLY A 46 -0.68 12.47 10.62
C GLY A 46 -0.33 12.44 9.14
N TYR A 47 -0.53 11.31 8.44
CA TYR A 47 -0.15 11.16 7.02
C TYR A 47 -1.31 10.82 6.08
N GLY A 48 -2.48 10.45 6.64
CA GLY A 48 -3.65 10.09 5.86
C GLY A 48 -3.59 8.65 5.32
N THR A 49 -4.17 8.41 4.15
CA THR A 49 -4.16 7.09 3.50
C THR A 49 -2.86 6.88 2.74
N LEU A 50 -2.15 5.80 3.05
CA LEU A 50 -0.87 5.44 2.44
C LEU A 50 -0.94 4.10 1.74
N ILE A 51 -0.11 3.94 0.70
CA ILE A 51 0.16 2.69 0.00
C ILE A 51 1.63 2.33 0.19
N LYS A 52 1.92 1.15 0.75
CA LYS A 52 3.30 0.68 0.98
C LYS A 52 3.41 -0.83 0.79
N ARG A 53 4.64 -1.30 0.58
CA ARG A 53 4.96 -2.72 0.48
C ARG A 53 5.25 -3.28 1.88
N VAL A 54 4.68 -4.44 2.21
CA VAL A 54 4.93 -5.16 3.45
C VAL A 54 6.33 -5.74 3.40
N HIS A 55 7.16 -5.32 4.35
CA HIS A 55 8.49 -5.87 4.54
C HIS A 55 8.47 -7.04 5.51
N ARG A 56 7.70 -6.93 6.60
CA ARG A 56 7.59 -7.98 7.62
C ARG A 56 6.18 -8.07 8.17
N VAL A 57 5.74 -9.30 8.42
CA VAL A 57 4.48 -9.58 9.13
C VAL A 57 4.81 -9.90 10.59
N LEU A 58 4.11 -9.23 11.51
CA LEU A 58 4.31 -9.35 12.95
C LEU A 58 3.07 -9.91 13.65
N GLY A 59 3.28 -10.57 14.79
CA GLY A 59 2.21 -11.08 15.65
C GLY A 59 1.22 -11.99 14.90
N ASN A 60 1.68 -12.83 13.98
CA ASN A 60 0.84 -13.71 13.15
C ASN A 60 -0.21 -12.94 12.30
N GLY A 61 0.13 -11.73 11.83
CA GLY A 61 -0.75 -10.90 10.98
C GLY A 61 -1.54 -9.85 11.75
N GLN A 62 -1.18 -9.58 13.00
CA GLN A 62 -1.76 -8.50 13.80
C GLN A 62 -1.19 -7.14 13.42
N SER A 63 0.06 -7.08 12.94
CA SER A 63 0.70 -5.86 12.49
C SER A 63 1.71 -6.11 11.36
N PHE A 64 2.08 -5.05 10.65
CA PHE A 64 2.91 -5.10 9.45
C PHE A 64 3.96 -4.00 9.47
N GLU A 65 5.22 -4.35 9.28
CA GLU A 65 6.25 -3.37 8.93
C GLU A 65 6.18 -3.14 7.42
N VAL A 66 6.12 -1.87 7.03
CA VAL A 66 6.00 -1.48 5.63
C VAL A 66 7.18 -0.60 5.21
N ARG A 67 7.51 -0.67 3.92
CA ARG A 67 8.59 0.08 3.29
C ARG A 67 8.10 0.73 2.01
N GLY A 68 8.62 1.92 1.72
CA GLY A 68 8.64 2.44 0.36
C GLY A 68 9.95 2.07 -0.34
N THR A 69 9.99 2.27 -1.64
CA THR A 69 11.20 2.08 -2.46
C THR A 69 12.10 3.30 -2.44
N GLN A 70 11.52 4.48 -2.23
CA GLN A 70 12.25 5.75 -2.20
C GLN A 70 12.89 6.01 -0.84
N ILE A 71 14.08 6.63 -0.85
CA ILE A 71 14.83 6.98 0.38
C ILE A 71 14.00 7.92 1.26
N ALA A 72 13.34 8.91 0.64
CA ALA A 72 12.46 9.88 1.32
C ALA A 72 11.07 9.31 1.68
N SER A 73 10.85 8.00 1.53
CA SER A 73 9.55 7.39 1.84
C SER A 73 9.23 7.45 3.33
N THR A 74 8.12 8.10 3.68
CA THR A 74 7.47 7.93 4.99
C THR A 74 6.97 6.49 5.12
N ASP A 75 7.60 5.70 5.99
CA ASP A 75 7.23 4.30 6.22
C ASP A 75 7.46 3.85 7.67
N SER A 76 7.48 2.54 7.94
CA SER A 76 7.61 2.03 9.31
C SER A 76 8.91 2.45 10.02
N ARG A 77 9.92 2.97 9.30
CA ARG A 77 11.09 3.64 9.90
C ARG A 77 10.70 4.90 10.68
N ASN A 78 9.69 5.63 10.20
CA ASN A 78 9.26 6.89 10.78
C ASN A 78 8.16 6.70 11.83
N PHE A 79 7.29 5.71 11.65
CA PHE A 79 6.05 5.61 12.42
C PHE A 79 5.77 4.23 13.03
N GLY A 80 6.70 3.28 12.91
CA GLY A 80 6.56 1.93 13.43
C GLY A 80 5.62 1.02 12.64
N ALA A 81 5.22 -0.10 13.25
CA ALA A 81 4.39 -1.10 12.59
C ALA A 81 2.93 -0.64 12.41
N VAL A 82 2.32 -1.07 11.32
CA VAL A 82 0.92 -0.81 10.99
C VAL A 82 0.05 -1.97 11.54
N PRO A 83 -0.80 -1.75 12.57
CA PRO A 83 -1.75 -2.73 13.05
C PRO A 83 -2.83 -3.01 12.01
N ARG A 84 -3.28 -4.25 11.94
CA ARG A 84 -4.26 -4.75 10.96
C ARG A 84 -5.56 -3.94 10.93
N LYS A 85 -6.00 -3.41 12.08
CA LYS A 85 -7.20 -2.55 12.17
C LYS A 85 -7.12 -1.27 11.33
N ARG A 86 -5.91 -0.79 11.00
CA ARG A 86 -5.69 0.39 10.14
C ARG A 86 -5.60 0.04 8.67
N VAL A 87 -5.54 -1.24 8.31
CA VAL A 87 -5.42 -1.69 6.92
C VAL A 87 -6.78 -1.72 6.26
N HIS A 88 -6.95 -0.92 5.21
CA HIS A 88 -8.18 -0.87 4.41
C HIS A 88 -8.26 -2.02 3.42
N GLY A 89 -7.12 -2.45 2.88
CA GLY A 89 -7.10 -3.59 1.97
C GLY A 89 -5.72 -3.91 1.42
N LYS A 90 -5.63 -5.07 0.78
CA LYS A 90 -4.46 -5.49 0.01
C LYS A 90 -4.66 -5.10 -1.44
N VAL A 91 -3.64 -4.54 -2.08
CA VAL A 91 -3.64 -4.30 -3.52
C VAL A 91 -3.59 -5.64 -4.25
N ILE A 92 -4.58 -5.90 -5.08
CA ILE A 92 -4.72 -7.13 -5.87
C ILE A 92 -4.49 -6.88 -7.37
N TRP A 93 -4.57 -5.63 -7.81
CA TRP A 93 -4.34 -5.25 -9.19
C TRP A 93 -3.78 -3.83 -9.29
N HIS A 94 -2.89 -3.61 -10.26
CA HIS A 94 -2.32 -2.31 -10.60
C HIS A 94 -2.65 -1.97 -12.05
N ILE A 95 -3.16 -0.77 -12.26
CA ILE A 95 -3.54 -0.22 -13.56
C ILE A 95 -2.61 0.96 -13.82
N ARG A 96 -1.70 0.80 -14.77
CA ARG A 96 -0.79 1.87 -15.17
C ARG A 96 -1.55 2.91 -15.96
N ASN A 97 -1.38 4.18 -15.59
CA ASN A 97 -1.91 5.27 -16.40
C ASN A 97 -0.93 5.57 -17.54
N HIS A 98 -1.37 5.36 -18.78
CA HIS A 98 -0.54 5.56 -19.98
C HIS A 98 -0.53 7.00 -20.52
N SER A 99 -0.97 7.99 -19.71
CA SER A 99 -0.99 9.40 -20.12
C SER A 99 0.38 9.97 -20.54
N ASP A 100 1.48 9.30 -20.21
CA ASP A 100 2.85 9.69 -20.56
C ASP A 100 3.29 9.30 -21.99
N ARG A 101 2.41 8.69 -22.81
CA ARG A 101 2.73 8.34 -24.21
C ARG A 101 2.45 9.45 -25.23
N LYS A 102 2.11 10.66 -24.77
CA LYS A 102 1.94 11.83 -25.64
C LYS A 102 2.90 12.95 -25.21
N ASN A 103 4.19 12.74 -25.45
CA ASN A 103 5.11 13.82 -25.76
C ASN A 103 6.25 13.27 -26.62
#